data_AF-A0A554KTT9-F1
#
_entry.id   AF-A0A554KTT9-F1
#
_cell.length_a   1.000
_cell.length_b   1.000
_cell.length_c   1.000
_cell.angle_alpha   90.00
_cell.angle_beta   90.00
_cell.angle_gamma   90.00
#
_symmetry.space_group_name_H-M   'P 1'
#
loop_
_entity.id
_entity.type
_entity.pdbx_description
1 polymer ?
#
loop_
_entity_poly.entity_id
_entity_poly.type
_entity_poly.pdbx_seq_one_letter_code
_entity_poly.pdbx_strand_id
1 'polypeptide(L)' 'MQWEDLKNKSTGELKELLSATRHELQTLNFQAHARQLKQVHKINLAKKVIARVSMLLKKAGSK' A
#
# COMPACT_ATOMS: atom_id res chain seq x y z
N MET A 1 -7.36 0.94 -5.25
CA MET A 1 -6.67 2.19 -5.64
C MET A 1 -6.24 2.10 -7.09
N GLN A 2 -6.70 3.01 -7.94
CA GLN A 2 -6.31 3.08 -9.35
C GLN A 2 -4.90 3.64 -9.46
N TRP A 3 -4.19 3.31 -10.53
CA TRP A 3 -2.82 3.80 -10.76
C TRP A 3 -2.78 5.32 -11.00
N GLU A 4 -3.87 5.87 -11.54
CA GLU A 4 -4.04 7.28 -11.82
C GLU A 4 -4.09 8.12 -10.53
N ASP A 5 -4.81 7.65 -9.52
CA ASP A 5 -4.89 8.28 -8.19
C ASP A 5 -3.54 8.36 -7.48
N LEU A 6 -2.64 7.43 -7.78
CA LEU A 6 -1.30 7.37 -7.19
C LEU A 6 -0.33 8.34 -7.86
N LYS A 7 -0.55 8.66 -9.14
CA LYS A 7 0.35 9.52 -9.93
C LYS A 7 0.12 11.01 -9.65
N ASN A 8 -1.09 11.39 -9.25
CA ASN A 8 -1.46 12.77 -8.92
C ASN A 8 -1.04 13.21 -7.50
N LYS A 9 -0.62 12.26 -6.65
CA LYS A 9 -0.21 12.54 -5.27
C LYS A 9 1.21 13.08 -5.18
N SER A 10 1.43 13.96 -4.22
CA SER A 10 2.76 14.47 -3.88
C SER A 10 3.65 13.38 -3.27
N THR A 11 4.98 13.55 -3.32
CA THR A 11 5.93 12.65 -2.68
C THR A 11 5.71 12.53 -1.16
N GLY A 12 5.23 13.60 -0.51
CA GLY A 12 4.83 13.58 0.90
C GLY A 12 3.63 12.66 1.14
N GLU A 13 2.55 12.86 0.38
CA GLU A 13 1.34 12.06 0.46
C GLU A 13 1.58 10.58 0.09
N LEU A 14 2.50 10.32 -0.85
CA LEU A 14 2.91 8.95 -1.18
C LEU A 14 3.61 8.27 -0.02
N LYS A 15 4.44 8.98 0.76
CA LYS A 15 5.07 8.43 1.96
C LYS A 15 4.05 8.17 3.08
N GLU A 16 3.11 9.07 3.28
CA GLU A 16 2.02 8.88 4.25
C GLU A 16 1.14 7.70 3.86
N LEU A 17 0.76 7.61 2.59
CA LEU A 17 -0.01 6.49 2.06
C LEU A 17 0.75 5.17 2.20
N LEU A 18 2.06 5.18 1.95
CA LEU A 18 2.92 4.00 2.15
C LEU A 18 2.87 3.54 3.60
N SER A 19 2.97 4.47 4.56
CA SER A 19 2.90 4.18 5.99
C SER A 19 1.53 3.61 6.37
N ALA A 20 0.44 4.27 5.94
CA ALA A 20 -0.92 3.82 6.21
C ALA A 20 -1.21 2.43 5.64
N THR A 21 -0.81 2.18 4.38
CA THR A 21 -1.04 0.88 3.71
C THR A 21 -0.21 -0.24 4.36
N ARG A 22 0.99 0.07 4.89
CA ARG A 22 1.79 -0.90 5.67
C ARG A 22 1.13 -1.26 6.99
N HIS A 23 0.58 -0.27 7.70
CA HIS A 23 -0.17 -0.51 8.92
C HIS A 23 -1.42 -1.36 8.65
N GLU A 24 -2.17 -1.04 7.59
CA GLU A 24 -3.32 -1.84 7.14
C GLU A 24 -2.92 -3.28 6.82
N LEU A 25 -1.80 -3.48 6.12
CA LEU A 25 -1.27 -4.82 5.84
C LEU A 25 -0.92 -5.59 7.12
N GLN A 26 -0.37 -4.92 8.13
CA GLN A 26 -0.09 -5.54 9.43
C GLN A 26 -1.39 -5.97 10.13
N THR A 27 -2.41 -5.11 10.14
CA THR A 27 -3.74 -5.44 10.68
C THR A 27 -4.38 -6.62 9.93
N LEU A 28 -4.32 -6.62 8.60
CA LEU A 28 -4.85 -7.71 7.78
C LEU A 28 -4.11 -9.02 8.03
N ASN A 29 -2.78 -8.98 8.18
CA ASN A 29 -1.99 -10.16 8.55
C ASN A 29 -2.37 -10.67 9.93
N PHE A 30 -2.54 -9.78 10.92
CA PHE A 30 -2.98 -10.16 12.26
C PHE A 30 -4.36 -10.85 12.23
N GLN A 31 -5.32 -10.28 11.50
CA GLN A 31 -6.65 -10.88 11.30
C GLN A 31 -6.59 -12.22 10.55
N ALA A 32 -5.68 -12.36 9.58
CA ALA A 32 -5.47 -13.61 8.87
C ALA A 32 -4.86 -14.69 9.76
N HIS A 33 -3.87 -14.34 10.60
CA HIS A 33 -3.30 -15.23 11.59
C HIS A 33 -4.33 -15.67 12.63
N ALA A 34 -5.21 -14.77 13.06
CA ALA A 34 -6.35 -15.07 13.93
C ALA A 34 -7.47 -15.88 13.23
N ARG A 35 -7.33 -16.21 11.93
CA ARG A 35 -8.36 -16.86 11.08
C ARG A 35 -9.69 -16.10 11.03
N GLN A 36 -9.66 -14.80 11.31
CA GLN A 36 -10.84 -13.91 11.29
C GLN A 36 -10.98 -13.15 9.96
N LEU A 37 -9.95 -13.17 9.10
CA LEU A 37 -9.99 -12.49 7.82
C LEU A 37 -10.78 -13.29 6.77
N LYS A 38 -12.02 -12.89 6.54
CA LYS A 38 -12.87 -13.47 5.47
C LYS A 38 -12.35 -13.19 4.05
N GLN A 39 -11.63 -12.08 3.85
CA GLN A 39 -11.23 -11.60 2.52
C GLN A 39 -9.71 -11.55 2.36
N VAL A 40 -9.08 -12.70 2.15
CA VAL A 40 -7.62 -12.86 2.01
C VAL A 40 -7.03 -12.08 0.82
N HIS A 41 -7.82 -11.81 -0.22
CA HIS A 41 -7.38 -11.04 -1.38
C HIS A 41 -7.00 -9.59 -1.03
N LYS A 42 -7.51 -9.05 0.10
CA LYS A 42 -7.16 -7.71 0.58
C LYS A 42 -5.68 -7.56 0.91
N ILE A 43 -5.05 -8.62 1.44
CA ILE A 43 -3.60 -8.64 1.70
C ILE A 43 -2.83 -8.46 0.39
N ASN A 44 -3.25 -9.17 -0.66
CA ASN A 44 -2.61 -9.06 -1.97
C ASN A 44 -2.83 -7.68 -2.61
N LEU A 45 -4.00 -7.07 -2.41
CA LEU A 45 -4.26 -5.70 -2.84
C LEU A 45 -3.37 -4.70 -2.11
N ALA A 46 -3.26 -4.79 -0.79
CA ALA A 46 -2.38 -3.92 0.01
C ALA A 46 -0.91 -4.05 -0.42
N LYS A 47 -0.42 -5.29 -0.64
CA LYS A 47 0.93 -5.53 -1.18
C LYS A 47 1.15 -4.87 -2.54
N LYS A 48 0.18 -4.98 -3.46
CA LYS A 48 0.25 -4.33 -4.79
C LYS A 48 0.29 -2.80 -4.66
N VAL A 49 -0.50 -2.22 -3.76
CA VAL A 49 -0.50 -0.76 -3.52
C VAL A 49 0.86 -0.32 -2.98
N ILE A 50 1.43 -1.03 -1.99
CA ILE A 50 2.77 -0.74 -1.45
C ILE A 50 3.83 -0.78 -2.56
N ALA A 51 3.81 -1.81 -3.42
CA ALA A 51 4.75 -1.93 -4.53
C ALA A 51 4.66 -0.75 -5.51
N ARG A 52 3.43 -0.36 -5.87
CA ARG A 52 3.15 0.77 -6.78
C ARG A 52 3.62 2.11 -6.18
N VAL A 53 3.29 2.37 -4.93
CA VAL A 53 3.71 3.58 -4.20
C VAL A 53 5.24 3.64 -4.09
N SER A 54 5.87 2.52 -3.72
CA SER A 54 7.34 2.44 -3.60
C SER A 54 8.03 2.66 -4.94
N MET A 55 7.48 2.13 -6.03
CA MET A 55 7.98 2.36 -7.38
C MET A 55 7.89 3.84 -7.77
N LEU A 56 6.76 4.50 -7.50
CA LEU A 56 6.58 5.92 -7.80
C LEU A 56 7.55 6.80 -6.99
N LEU A 57 7.73 6.51 -5.71
CA LEU A 57 8.70 7.20 -4.86
C LEU A 57 10.14 7.02 -5.38
N LYS A 58 10.53 5.80 -5.78
CA LYS A 58 11.84 5.54 -6.38
C LYS A 58 12.03 6.29 -7.70
N LYS A 59 10.99 6.33 -8.55
CA LYS A 59 11.02 7.09 -9.81
C LYS A 59 11.17 8.60 -9.56
N ALA A 60 10.53 9.12 -8.51
CA ALA A 60 10.62 10.53 -8.14
C ALA A 60 12.00 10.92 -7.58
N GLY A 61 12.66 10.01 -6.86
CA GLY A 61 14.00 10.24 -6.30
C GLY A 61 15.18 9.93 -7.24
N SER A 62 14.92 9.37 -8.42
CA SER A 62 15.95 9.00 -9.42
C SER A 62 16.19 10.10 -10.48
N LYS A 63 15.95 11.36 -10.13
CA LYS A 63 16.22 12.53 -10.99
C LYS A 63 17.50 13.22 -10.57
#